data_AF-A0A6V8QZE5-F1
#
_entry.id   AF-A0A6V8QZE5-F1
#
_cell.length_a   1.000
_cell.length_b   1.000
_cell.length_c   1.000
_cell.angle_alpha   90.00
_cell.angle_beta   90.00
_cell.angle_gamma   90.00
#
_symmetry.space_group_name_H-M   'P 1'
#
loop_
_entity.id
_entity.type
_entity.pdbx_description
1 polymer ?
#
loop_
_entity_poly.entity_id
_entity_poly.type
_entity_poly.pdbx_seq_one_letter_code
_entity_poly.pdbx_strand_id
1 'polypeptide(L)'
;MGLEESKSWKKFNRLRIDGLKIDHLNRGVEGPFGWIYEGNVDIVADVMFPADMDDSITKVVADFYDQLEGTVIANRYRFLPRAPAPEHISEGGRAANEKGSEKQTSESEENRRLLIMDLRIHLNDVKAAVPLFTPDLSYVNQALVRPIVAYINAKKTYIPISSRIIKPLADFDGSWTFFDCGLLDDASAETYEAFAKDVEDQQSRVRRFRKVGFWTLSLAIHALFMGMAGNVV
;
A
#
# COMPACT_ATOMS: atom_id res chain seq x y z
N MET A 1 9.27 29.37 -16.92
CA MET A 1 10.17 28.20 -17.02
C MET A 1 9.31 27.02 -16.63
N GLY A 2 8.73 26.34 -17.62
CA GLY A 2 7.72 25.32 -17.42
C GLY A 2 7.68 24.44 -18.66
N LEU A 3 7.31 23.16 -18.45
CA LEU A 3 7.27 22.05 -19.41
C LEU A 3 8.44 21.04 -19.35
N GLU A 4 8.93 20.67 -18.17
CA GLU A 4 9.75 19.45 -17.99
C GLU A 4 9.23 18.50 -16.88
N GLU A 5 7.96 18.57 -16.49
CA GLU A 5 7.41 17.65 -15.46
C GLU A 5 6.57 16.48 -16.00
N SER A 6 6.39 16.36 -17.32
CA SER A 6 5.41 15.42 -17.91
C SER A 6 6.01 14.24 -18.67
N LYS A 7 7.14 13.67 -18.22
CA LYS A 7 7.71 12.46 -18.86
C LYS A 7 8.32 11.41 -17.94
N SER A 8 8.11 11.49 -16.63
CA SER A 8 8.66 10.51 -15.67
C SER A 8 7.82 9.22 -15.54
N TRP A 9 6.52 9.27 -15.84
CA TRP A 9 5.59 8.15 -15.62
C TRP A 9 4.78 7.86 -16.87
N LYS A 10 4.99 6.67 -17.45
CA LYS A 10 4.48 6.34 -18.79
C LYS A 10 3.26 5.42 -18.78
N LYS A 11 3.09 4.61 -17.73
CA LYS A 11 1.99 3.65 -17.58
C LYS A 11 1.49 3.63 -16.13
N PHE A 12 0.17 3.70 -15.98
CA PHE A 12 -0.53 3.56 -14.70
C PHE A 12 -1.27 2.23 -14.72
N ASN A 13 -0.95 1.34 -13.78
CA ASN A 13 -1.67 0.09 -13.61
C ASN A 13 -2.56 0.19 -12.37
N ARG A 14 -3.87 -0.01 -12.54
CA ARG A 14 -4.82 -0.03 -11.43
C ARG A 14 -5.19 -1.46 -11.10
N LEU A 15 -4.85 -1.90 -9.90
CA LEU A 15 -5.37 -3.12 -9.30
C LEU A 15 -6.54 -2.78 -8.39
N ARG A 16 -7.62 -3.55 -8.48
CA ARG A 16 -8.79 -3.41 -7.60
C ARG A 16 -9.18 -4.75 -7.02
N ILE A 17 -9.41 -4.77 -5.72
CA ILE A 17 -9.90 -5.92 -4.96
C ILE A 17 -11.11 -5.41 -4.18
N ASP A 18 -12.27 -6.02 -4.38
CA ASP A 18 -13.51 -5.62 -3.70
C ASP A 18 -14.00 -6.76 -2.78
N GLY A 19 -14.57 -6.40 -1.63
CA GLY A 19 -15.24 -7.32 -0.72
C GLY A 19 -14.32 -8.37 -0.09
N LEU A 20 -13.03 -8.08 0.05
CA LEU A 20 -12.10 -8.99 0.71
C LEU A 20 -12.38 -9.01 2.21
N LYS A 21 -12.60 -10.19 2.80
CA LYS A 21 -12.67 -10.28 4.27
C LYS A 21 -11.31 -9.98 4.88
N ILE A 22 -11.30 -9.14 5.92
CA ILE A 22 -10.06 -8.69 6.57
C ILE A 22 -9.23 -9.86 7.14
N ASP A 23 -9.88 -10.95 7.55
CA ASP A 23 -9.24 -12.17 8.05
C ASP A 23 -8.20 -12.78 7.09
N HIS A 24 -8.36 -12.54 5.78
CA HIS A 24 -7.41 -12.99 4.77
C HIS A 24 -6.14 -12.14 4.74
N LEU A 25 -6.23 -10.87 5.10
CA LEU A 25 -5.08 -9.98 5.25
C LEU A 25 -4.36 -10.18 6.59
N ASN A 26 -5.03 -10.68 7.62
CA ASN A 26 -4.46 -10.75 8.97
C ASN A 26 -3.53 -11.93 9.22
N ARG A 27 -3.41 -12.88 8.28
CA ARG A 27 -2.58 -14.08 8.49
C ARG A 27 -1.10 -13.71 8.45
N GLY A 28 -0.50 -13.57 9.63
CA GLY A 28 0.93 -13.27 9.79
C GLY A 28 1.27 -11.80 9.59
N VAL A 29 0.29 -10.90 9.71
CA VAL A 29 0.50 -9.45 9.56
C VAL A 29 0.54 -8.77 10.90
N GLU A 30 1.62 -8.03 11.12
CA GLU A 30 1.82 -7.17 12.28
C GLU A 30 1.44 -5.73 11.91
N GLY A 31 1.00 -4.94 12.90
CA GLY A 31 0.60 -3.54 12.70
C GLY A 31 -0.92 -3.31 12.56
N PRO A 32 -1.34 -2.16 11.99
CA PRO A 32 -2.73 -1.70 12.02
C PRO A 32 -3.75 -2.66 11.39
N PHE A 33 -3.36 -3.35 10.31
CA PHE A 33 -4.22 -4.35 9.68
C PHE A 33 -4.50 -5.51 10.64
N GLY A 34 -3.47 -6.02 11.33
CA GLY A 34 -3.60 -7.10 12.31
C GLY A 34 -4.43 -6.75 13.55
N TRP A 35 -4.67 -5.47 13.84
CA TRP A 35 -5.57 -5.06 14.92
C TRP A 35 -7.04 -5.27 14.57
N ILE A 36 -7.37 -5.28 13.28
CA ILE A 36 -8.74 -5.35 12.77
C ILE A 36 -9.08 -6.82 12.55
N TYR A 37 -9.93 -7.43 13.38
CA TYR A 37 -10.23 -8.86 13.33
C TYR A 37 -11.55 -9.23 12.65
N GLU A 38 -12.35 -8.24 12.24
CA GLU A 38 -13.63 -8.45 11.59
C GLU A 38 -13.91 -7.29 10.63
N GLY A 39 -14.58 -7.57 9.50
CA GLY A 39 -15.01 -6.59 8.50
C GLY A 39 -14.59 -6.95 7.08
N ASN A 40 -14.96 -6.10 6.13
CA ASN A 40 -14.59 -6.24 4.72
C ASN A 40 -13.71 -5.06 4.30
N VAL A 41 -12.87 -5.27 3.30
CA VAL A 41 -11.99 -4.25 2.75
C VAL A 41 -12.07 -4.22 1.24
N ASP A 42 -12.18 -3.01 0.70
CA ASP A 42 -12.01 -2.72 -0.72
C ASP A 42 -10.69 -1.99 -0.92
N ILE A 43 -9.86 -2.48 -1.83
CA ILE A 43 -8.53 -1.94 -2.09
C ILE A 43 -8.43 -1.53 -3.55
N VAL A 44 -7.98 -0.31 -3.78
CA VAL A 44 -7.59 0.20 -5.10
C VAL A 44 -6.14 0.63 -5.01
N ALA A 45 -5.26 -0.06 -5.74
CA ALA A 45 -3.85 0.26 -5.83
C ALA A 45 -3.53 0.78 -7.24
N ASP A 46 -3.07 2.02 -7.32
CA ASP A 46 -2.56 2.64 -8.54
C ASP A 46 -1.03 2.54 -8.52
N VAL A 47 -0.46 1.67 -9.35
CA VAL A 47 0.98 1.40 -9.41
C VAL A 47 1.60 2.14 -10.59
N MET A 48 2.66 2.88 -10.30
CA MET A 48 3.43 3.69 -11.24
C MET A 48 4.86 3.16 -11.32
N PHE A 49 5.23 2.70 -12.51
CA PHE A 49 6.59 2.24 -12.80
C PHE A 49 7.40 3.36 -13.48
N PRO A 50 8.71 3.45 -13.20
CA PRO A 50 9.57 4.45 -13.83
C PRO A 50 9.66 4.21 -15.35
N ALA A 51 9.71 5.29 -16.14
CA ALA A 51 9.63 5.23 -17.60
C ALA A 51 10.78 4.47 -18.29
N ASP A 52 11.94 4.35 -17.63
CA ASP A 52 13.12 3.65 -18.16
C ASP A 52 12.99 2.10 -18.14
N MET A 53 11.84 1.59 -17.68
CA MET A 53 11.54 0.15 -17.57
C MET A 53 11.06 -0.51 -18.88
N ASP A 54 10.68 0.26 -19.90
CA ASP A 54 10.02 -0.33 -21.10
C ASP A 54 10.92 -1.31 -21.88
N ASP A 55 12.24 -1.11 -21.91
CA ASP A 55 13.17 -2.04 -22.54
C ASP A 55 13.34 -3.34 -21.73
N SER A 56 13.14 -3.26 -20.40
CA SER A 56 13.26 -4.40 -19.48
C SER A 56 11.95 -5.21 -19.38
N ILE A 57 10.80 -4.56 -19.22
CA ILE A 57 9.51 -5.25 -19.08
C ILE A 57 9.11 -5.95 -20.39
N THR A 58 9.33 -5.32 -21.54
CA THR A 58 9.04 -5.97 -22.84
C THR A 58 9.86 -7.24 -23.01
N LYS A 59 11.12 -7.22 -22.55
CA LYS A 59 12.01 -8.38 -22.53
C LYS A 59 11.57 -9.43 -21.52
N VAL A 60 11.24 -9.04 -20.29
CA VAL A 60 10.77 -9.97 -19.25
C VAL A 60 9.45 -10.64 -19.66
N VAL A 61 8.50 -9.89 -20.20
CA VAL A 61 7.24 -10.44 -20.71
C VAL A 61 7.48 -11.38 -21.88
N ALA A 62 8.38 -11.03 -22.81
CA ALA A 62 8.79 -11.93 -23.89
C ALA A 62 9.44 -13.22 -23.34
N ASP A 63 10.35 -13.12 -22.37
CA ASP A 63 10.99 -14.25 -21.71
C ASP A 63 9.96 -15.15 -20.98
N PHE A 64 8.92 -14.57 -20.36
CA PHE A 64 7.82 -15.32 -19.76
C PHE A 64 6.98 -16.06 -20.80
N TYR A 65 6.70 -15.43 -21.95
CA TYR A 65 6.01 -16.09 -23.06
C TYR A 65 6.85 -17.24 -23.64
N ASP A 66 8.16 -17.02 -23.84
CA ASP A 66 9.08 -18.03 -24.35
C ASP A 66 9.24 -19.20 -23.36
N GLN A 67 9.26 -18.91 -22.05
CA GLN A 67 9.36 -19.93 -21.01
C GLN A 67 8.05 -20.71 -20.83
N LEU A 68 6.90 -20.05 -20.96
CA LEU A 68 5.59 -20.70 -21.00
C LEU A 68 5.45 -21.56 -22.26
N GLU A 69 5.86 -21.05 -23.42
CA GLU A 69 5.87 -21.80 -24.67
C GLU A 69 6.79 -23.02 -24.55
N GLY A 70 8.00 -22.86 -24.03
CA GLY A 70 8.95 -23.95 -23.78
C GLY A 70 8.41 -25.00 -22.82
N THR A 71 7.69 -24.60 -21.76
CA THR A 71 7.08 -25.53 -20.81
C THR A 71 5.86 -26.24 -21.41
N VAL A 72 5.05 -25.55 -22.20
CA VAL A 72 3.87 -26.11 -22.88
C VAL A 72 4.29 -27.05 -24.02
N ILE A 73 5.37 -26.72 -24.75
CA ILE A 73 5.99 -27.56 -25.79
C ILE A 73 6.61 -28.80 -25.15
N ALA A 74 7.38 -28.65 -24.07
CA ALA A 74 7.96 -29.78 -23.33
C ALA A 74 6.87 -30.73 -22.80
N ASN A 75 5.73 -30.19 -22.37
CA ASN A 75 4.59 -31.00 -21.94
C ASN A 75 3.85 -31.65 -23.13
N ARG A 76 3.80 -31.01 -24.30
CA ARG A 76 3.24 -31.59 -25.55
C ARG A 76 4.03 -32.81 -26.04
N TYR A 77 5.35 -32.83 -25.87
CA TYR A 77 6.21 -33.97 -26.23
C TYR A 77 6.11 -35.17 -25.28
N ARG A 78 5.52 -35.02 -24.09
CA ARG A 78 5.23 -36.16 -23.20
C ARG A 78 4.05 -37.02 -23.67
N PHE A 79 3.15 -36.48 -24.49
CA PHE A 79 1.89 -37.14 -24.87
C PHE A 79 1.83 -37.65 -26.32
N LEU A 80 2.91 -37.52 -27.11
CA LEU A 80 3.00 -38.07 -28.47
C LEU A 80 4.28 -38.89 -28.66
N PRO A 81 4.20 -40.23 -28.76
CA PRO A 81 5.35 -41.02 -29.17
C PRO A 81 5.49 -40.90 -30.68
N ARG A 82 6.65 -40.37 -31.14
CA ARG A 82 7.21 -40.43 -32.51
C ARG A 82 7.15 -39.13 -33.32
N ALA A 83 8.18 -38.29 -33.17
CA ALA A 83 8.69 -37.37 -34.20
C ALA A 83 10.22 -37.21 -34.05
N PRO A 84 11.00 -37.04 -35.14
CA PRO A 84 12.46 -37.05 -35.11
C PRO A 84 13.05 -35.70 -34.65
N ALA A 85 14.17 -35.76 -33.91
CA ALA A 85 14.88 -34.60 -33.35
C ALA A 85 15.76 -33.89 -34.41
N PRO A 86 15.94 -32.55 -34.34
CA PRO A 86 16.97 -31.86 -35.08
C PRO A 86 18.30 -31.84 -34.30
N GLU A 87 19.37 -32.27 -34.98
CA GLU A 87 20.77 -32.12 -34.59
C GLU A 87 21.23 -30.68 -34.85
N HIS A 88 21.88 -30.00 -33.90
CA HIS A 88 22.88 -28.97 -34.20
C HIS A 88 23.90 -28.80 -33.06
N ILE A 89 25.07 -29.42 -33.28
CA ILE A 89 26.45 -28.93 -33.16
C ILE A 89 26.88 -28.17 -31.88
N SER A 90 27.82 -28.80 -31.20
CA SER A 90 28.65 -28.30 -30.11
C SER A 90 29.88 -27.56 -30.66
N GLU A 91 30.16 -26.35 -30.16
CA GLU A 91 31.52 -25.78 -30.12
C GLU A 91 31.74 -25.04 -28.79
N GLY A 92 32.86 -25.35 -28.14
CA GLY A 92 33.22 -24.86 -26.81
C GLY A 92 34.11 -23.61 -26.86
N GLY A 93 34.15 -22.89 -25.73
CA GLY A 93 35.05 -21.75 -25.54
C GLY A 93 35.07 -21.30 -24.09
N ARG A 94 36.19 -21.55 -23.41
CA ARG A 94 36.50 -21.15 -22.04
C ARG A 94 36.67 -19.62 -21.93
N ALA A 95 36.14 -19.01 -20.88
CA ALA A 95 36.78 -17.87 -20.21
C ALA A 95 36.28 -17.79 -18.77
N ALA A 96 37.18 -18.13 -17.84
CA ALA A 96 37.01 -17.86 -16.43
C ALA A 96 37.57 -16.47 -16.12
N ASN A 97 36.90 -15.80 -15.19
CA ASN A 97 37.36 -14.71 -14.34
C ASN A 97 37.30 -13.28 -14.90
N GLU A 98 36.31 -12.53 -14.40
CA GLU A 98 36.42 -11.13 -13.93
C GLU A 98 35.06 -10.74 -13.29
N LYS A 99 34.82 -11.20 -12.06
CA LYS A 99 33.69 -10.72 -11.23
C LYS A 99 34.26 -10.06 -9.98
N GLY A 100 34.49 -8.76 -10.06
CA GLY A 100 35.03 -8.02 -8.93
C GLY A 100 35.20 -6.54 -9.18
N SER A 101 34.20 -5.84 -9.72
CA SER A 101 34.10 -4.36 -9.66
C SER A 101 32.73 -3.77 -10.08
N GLU A 102 31.78 -4.55 -10.58
CA GLU A 102 30.50 -4.00 -11.08
C GLU A 102 29.43 -3.73 -9.99
N LYS A 103 29.53 -4.35 -8.81
CA LYS A 103 28.45 -4.30 -7.80
C LYS A 103 28.16 -2.92 -7.22
N GLN A 104 29.17 -2.04 -7.10
CA GLN A 104 28.97 -0.75 -6.41
C GLN A 104 28.28 0.32 -7.29
N THR A 105 28.44 0.24 -8.62
CA THR A 105 27.81 1.21 -9.53
C THR A 105 26.39 0.79 -9.90
N SER A 106 26.08 -0.51 -9.99
CA SER A 106 24.75 -1.02 -10.32
C SER A 106 23.73 -0.81 -9.19
N GLU A 107 24.09 -1.08 -7.93
CA GLU A 107 23.19 -0.93 -6.77
C GLU A 107 22.72 0.53 -6.59
N SER A 108 23.57 1.50 -6.95
CA SER A 108 23.25 2.93 -6.87
C SER A 108 22.23 3.38 -7.94
N GLU A 109 22.29 2.76 -9.13
CA GLU A 109 21.36 3.02 -10.25
C GLU A 109 20.03 2.29 -10.06
N GLU A 110 20.04 1.08 -9.50
CA GLU A 110 18.82 0.32 -9.20
C GLU A 110 18.02 0.97 -8.07
N ASN A 111 18.67 1.50 -7.03
CA ASN A 111 18.01 2.26 -5.96
C ASN A 111 17.42 3.60 -6.43
N ARG A 112 17.85 4.15 -7.58
CA ARG A 112 17.23 5.34 -8.18
C ARG A 112 15.87 5.04 -8.81
N ARG A 113 15.59 3.78 -9.15
CA ARG A 113 14.34 3.38 -9.78
C ARG A 113 13.30 3.16 -8.69
N LEU A 114 12.47 4.17 -8.49
CA LEU A 114 11.40 4.13 -7.49
C LEU A 114 10.09 3.69 -8.14
N LEU A 115 9.43 2.74 -7.50
CA LEU A 115 8.03 2.40 -7.72
C LEU A 115 7.19 3.26 -6.79
N ILE A 116 6.15 3.89 -7.34
CA ILE A 116 5.16 4.61 -6.55
C ILE A 116 3.86 3.83 -6.59
N MET A 117 3.27 3.58 -5.44
CA MET A 117 2.00 2.91 -5.30
C MET A 117 1.04 3.76 -4.46
N ASP A 118 -0.01 4.23 -5.10
CA ASP A 118 -1.10 4.93 -4.44
C ASP A 118 -2.17 3.92 -4.01
N LEU A 119 -2.28 3.71 -2.70
CA LEU A 119 -3.16 2.71 -2.11
C LEU A 119 -4.35 3.40 -1.45
N ARG A 120 -5.55 3.11 -1.96
CA ARG A 120 -6.83 3.55 -1.41
C ARG A 120 -7.57 2.35 -0.84
N ILE A 121 -7.77 2.35 0.46
CA ILE A 121 -8.38 1.26 1.21
C ILE A 121 -9.68 1.77 1.81
N HIS A 122 -10.77 1.04 1.60
CA HIS A 122 -12.04 1.30 2.26
C HIS A 122 -12.32 0.15 3.22
N LEU A 123 -12.28 0.45 4.51
CA LEU A 123 -12.60 -0.52 5.55
C LEU A 123 -14.10 -0.41 5.86
N ASN A 124 -14.85 -1.48 5.61
CA ASN A 124 -16.30 -1.52 5.77
C ASN A 124 -16.68 -2.36 7.00
N ASP A 125 -17.48 -1.78 7.89
CA ASP A 125 -18.00 -2.42 9.12
C ASP A 125 -16.92 -3.15 9.95
N VAL A 126 -15.77 -2.51 10.11
CA VAL A 126 -14.61 -3.11 10.76
C VAL A 126 -14.67 -3.07 12.29
N LYS A 127 -14.13 -4.11 12.92
CA LYS A 127 -13.87 -4.15 14.37
C LYS A 127 -12.41 -4.41 14.65
N ALA A 128 -11.88 -3.67 15.62
CA ALA A 128 -10.49 -3.76 16.03
C ALA A 128 -10.34 -4.05 17.52
N ALA A 129 -9.25 -4.71 17.88
CA ALA A 129 -8.83 -4.96 19.25
C ALA A 129 -7.44 -4.35 19.49
N VAL A 130 -7.19 -3.95 20.73
CA VAL A 130 -5.85 -3.49 21.11
C VAL A 130 -4.90 -4.70 21.07
N PRO A 131 -3.76 -4.62 20.35
CA PRO A 131 -2.78 -5.70 20.34
C PRO A 131 -2.25 -5.97 21.74
N LEU A 132 -2.17 -7.25 22.12
CA LEU A 132 -1.53 -7.66 23.38
C LEU A 132 0.00 -7.51 23.30
N PHE A 133 0.55 -7.73 22.10
CA PHE A 133 1.94 -7.54 21.78
C PHE A 133 2.02 -6.74 20.50
N THR A 134 2.72 -5.61 20.55
CA THR A 134 3.34 -5.04 19.37
C THR A 134 4.80 -5.47 19.47
N PRO A 135 5.29 -6.42 18.67
CA PRO A 135 6.74 -6.51 18.43
C PRO A 135 7.26 -5.13 18.02
N ASP A 136 8.57 -4.89 18.08
CA ASP A 136 9.22 -3.57 17.98
C ASP A 136 9.02 -2.87 16.61
N LEU A 137 7.77 -2.64 16.22
CA LEU A 137 7.33 -1.86 15.09
C LEU A 137 7.76 -0.44 15.37
N SER A 138 8.88 -0.05 14.74
CA SER A 138 9.53 1.24 14.95
C SER A 138 8.62 2.44 14.67
N TYR A 139 7.63 2.26 13.80
CA TYR A 139 6.67 3.29 13.39
C TYR A 139 5.45 3.41 14.30
N VAL A 140 5.21 2.46 15.23
CA VAL A 140 4.01 2.46 16.09
C VAL A 140 4.29 3.18 17.40
N ASN A 141 3.49 4.21 17.69
CA ASN A 141 3.48 4.87 18.99
C ASN A 141 2.36 4.28 19.88
N GLN A 142 2.74 3.65 21.00
CA GLN A 142 1.82 3.04 21.95
C GLN A 142 0.73 3.99 22.49
N ALA A 143 1.00 5.29 22.54
CA ALA A 143 0.03 6.29 22.98
C ALA A 143 -1.19 6.43 22.04
N LEU A 144 -1.00 6.17 20.74
CA LEU A 144 -2.04 6.32 19.72
C LEU A 144 -2.78 5.02 19.43
N VAL A 145 -2.25 3.85 19.83
CA VAL A 145 -2.88 2.54 19.60
C VAL A 145 -4.33 2.51 20.13
N ARG A 146 -4.55 2.88 21.39
CA ARG A 146 -5.90 2.86 21.99
C ARG A 146 -6.85 3.86 21.33
N PRO A 147 -6.46 5.14 21.11
CA PRO A 147 -7.26 6.06 20.32
C PRO A 147 -7.63 5.57 18.92
N ILE A 148 -6.68 4.97 18.19
CA ILE A 148 -6.92 4.43 16.84
C ILE A 148 -7.93 3.29 16.89
N VAL A 149 -7.73 2.31 17.78
CA VAL A 149 -8.68 1.19 17.94
C VAL A 149 -10.07 1.70 18.34
N ALA A 150 -10.15 2.68 19.24
CA ALA A 150 -11.42 3.30 19.61
C ALA A 150 -12.07 4.03 18.43
N TYR A 151 -11.30 4.72 17.60
CA TYR A 151 -11.78 5.38 16.38
C TYR A 151 -12.33 4.37 15.38
N ILE A 152 -11.62 3.28 15.13
CA ILE A 152 -12.06 2.20 14.24
C ILE A 152 -13.42 1.66 14.70
N ASN A 153 -13.53 1.27 15.98
CA ASN A 153 -14.76 0.71 16.54
C ASN A 153 -15.91 1.73 16.64
N ALA A 154 -15.63 3.03 16.67
CA ALA A 154 -16.65 4.08 16.71
C ALA A 154 -17.30 4.32 15.35
N LYS A 155 -16.64 3.94 14.24
CA LYS A 155 -17.13 4.11 12.87
C LYS A 155 -17.91 2.88 12.43
N LYS A 156 -19.20 3.04 12.12
CA LYS A 156 -20.13 1.98 11.73
C LYS A 156 -20.51 1.97 10.24
N THR A 157 -19.72 2.61 9.39
CA THR A 157 -20.02 2.69 7.94
C THR A 157 -18.81 2.22 7.16
N TYR A 158 -17.94 3.15 6.80
CA TYR A 158 -16.67 2.87 6.19
C TYR A 158 -15.62 3.86 6.67
N ILE A 159 -14.37 3.43 6.68
CA ILE A 159 -13.20 4.27 6.97
C ILE A 159 -12.35 4.31 5.69
N PRO A 160 -12.27 5.46 5.01
CA PRO A 160 -11.39 5.62 3.87
C PRO A 160 -9.96 5.88 4.34
N ILE A 161 -9.02 5.11 3.83
CA ILE A 161 -7.59 5.26 4.08
C ILE A 161 -6.92 5.51 2.74
N SER A 162 -6.13 6.56 2.68
CA SER A 162 -5.32 6.90 1.50
C SER A 162 -3.87 6.94 1.93
N SER A 163 -3.06 6.07 1.32
CA SER A 163 -1.63 5.96 1.56
C SER A 163 -0.89 5.97 0.24
N ARG A 164 0.33 6.51 0.26
CA ARG A 164 1.23 6.52 -0.89
C ARG A 164 2.52 5.86 -0.45
N ILE A 165 2.87 4.77 -1.11
CA ILE A 165 4.08 4.02 -0.83
C ILE A 165 5.09 4.31 -1.94
N ILE A 166 6.31 4.66 -1.56
CA ILE A 166 7.42 4.91 -2.47
C ILE A 166 8.50 3.92 -2.11
N LYS A 167 8.85 3.03 -3.03
CA LYS A 167 9.75 1.92 -2.76
C LYS A 167 10.76 1.71 -3.88
N PRO A 168 12.04 1.47 -3.59
CA PRO A 168 13.01 1.07 -4.60
C PRO A 168 12.54 -0.19 -5.33
N LEU A 169 12.75 -0.24 -6.63
CA LEU A 169 12.42 -1.43 -7.42
C LEU A 169 13.31 -2.62 -7.04
N ALA A 170 14.54 -2.35 -6.59
CA ALA A 170 15.49 -3.36 -6.14
C ALA A 170 14.93 -4.21 -4.99
N ASP A 171 14.10 -3.64 -4.10
CA ASP A 171 13.46 -4.36 -2.99
C ASP A 171 12.50 -5.46 -3.46
N PHE A 172 12.07 -5.42 -4.73
CA PHE A 172 11.20 -6.43 -5.31
C PHE A 172 11.98 -7.58 -5.96
N ASP A 173 13.30 -7.46 -6.16
CA ASP A 173 14.11 -8.50 -6.81
C ASP A 173 14.21 -9.75 -5.93
N GLY A 174 13.90 -10.91 -6.49
CA GLY A 174 13.82 -12.18 -5.77
C GLY A 174 12.65 -12.32 -4.79
N SER A 175 11.81 -11.30 -4.63
CA SER A 175 10.60 -11.39 -3.80
C SER A 175 9.47 -12.12 -4.55
N TRP A 176 8.79 -13.02 -3.85
CA TRP A 176 7.62 -13.75 -4.40
C TRP A 176 6.30 -13.25 -3.82
N THR A 177 6.35 -12.62 -2.64
CA THR A 177 5.18 -12.13 -1.92
C THR A 177 5.37 -10.69 -1.47
N PHE A 178 4.26 -10.00 -1.18
CA PHE A 178 4.27 -8.63 -0.63
C PHE A 178 4.91 -8.52 0.77
N PHE A 179 5.07 -9.65 1.45
CA PHE A 179 5.72 -9.75 2.75
C PHE A 179 7.23 -9.70 2.58
N ASP A 180 7.78 -10.49 1.63
CA ASP A 180 9.22 -10.65 1.46
C ASP A 180 9.90 -9.38 0.95
N CYS A 181 9.20 -8.57 0.15
CA CYS A 181 9.71 -7.27 -0.27
C CYS A 181 9.54 -6.18 0.79
N GLY A 182 8.89 -6.44 1.93
CA GLY A 182 8.59 -5.43 2.95
C GLY A 182 7.56 -4.38 2.51
N LEU A 183 6.86 -4.60 1.39
CA LEU A 183 5.81 -3.68 0.91
C LEU A 183 4.66 -3.59 1.92
N LEU A 184 4.35 -4.69 2.59
CA LEU A 184 3.34 -4.73 3.63
C LEU A 184 3.72 -3.86 4.83
N ASP A 185 4.99 -3.86 5.23
CA ASP A 185 5.47 -3.03 6.34
C ASP A 185 5.31 -1.54 5.99
N ASP A 186 5.73 -1.16 4.78
CA ASP A 186 5.56 0.20 4.27
C ASP A 186 4.07 0.61 4.21
N ALA A 187 3.22 -0.30 3.71
CA ALA A 187 1.78 -0.08 3.66
C ALA A 187 1.15 0.05 5.06
N SER A 188 1.61 -0.75 6.01
CA SER A 188 1.14 -0.74 7.38
C SER A 188 1.56 0.53 8.13
N ALA A 189 2.77 1.03 7.87
CA ALA A 189 3.26 2.29 8.42
C ALA A 189 2.49 3.50 7.89
N GLU A 190 2.27 3.58 6.58
CA GLU A 190 1.46 4.64 5.97
C GLU A 190 -0.01 4.58 6.42
N THR A 191 -0.56 3.37 6.56
CA THR A 191 -1.92 3.16 7.10
C THR A 191 -2.02 3.62 8.56
N TYR A 192 -1.00 3.34 9.37
CA TYR A 192 -0.93 3.81 10.75
C TYR A 192 -0.94 5.34 10.82
N GLU A 193 -0.13 6.00 9.99
CA GLU A 193 -0.05 7.46 9.93
C GLU A 193 -1.39 8.09 9.49
N ALA A 194 -2.05 7.49 8.49
CA ALA A 194 -3.38 7.90 8.06
C ALA A 194 -4.41 7.80 9.22
N PHE A 195 -4.37 6.71 10.00
CA PHE A 195 -5.23 6.59 11.19
C PHE A 195 -4.89 7.62 12.27
N ALA A 196 -3.61 7.86 12.54
CA ALA A 196 -3.17 8.84 13.54
C ALA A 196 -3.72 10.23 13.21
N LYS A 197 -3.60 10.64 11.94
CA LYS A 197 -4.15 11.90 11.42
C LYS A 197 -5.68 11.97 11.55
N ASP A 198 -6.38 10.90 11.18
CA ASP A 198 -7.84 10.81 11.30
C ASP A 198 -8.31 10.98 12.76
N VAL A 199 -7.62 10.35 13.70
CA VAL A 199 -7.91 10.47 15.13
C VAL A 199 -7.69 11.89 15.62
N GLU A 200 -6.59 12.52 15.26
CA GLU A 200 -6.30 13.92 15.63
C GLU A 200 -7.36 14.87 15.08
N ASP A 201 -7.74 14.68 13.81
CA ASP A 201 -8.79 15.46 13.15
C ASP A 201 -10.14 15.30 13.85
N GLN A 202 -10.54 14.09 14.23
CA GLN A 202 -11.77 13.88 15.00
C GLN A 202 -11.72 14.59 16.36
N GLN A 203 -10.62 14.44 17.10
CA GLN A 203 -10.48 15.09 18.41
C GLN A 203 -10.51 16.60 18.30
N SER A 204 -9.83 17.17 17.29
CA SER A 204 -9.82 18.61 17.05
C SER A 204 -11.22 19.13 16.69
N ARG A 205 -11.97 18.41 15.87
CA ARG A 205 -13.37 18.72 15.52
C ARG A 205 -14.27 18.74 16.75
N VAL A 206 -14.21 17.70 17.59
CA VAL A 206 -15.02 17.62 18.82
C VAL A 206 -14.69 18.78 19.77
N ARG A 207 -13.40 19.12 19.93
CA ARG A 207 -12.99 20.27 20.75
C ARG A 207 -13.53 21.58 20.19
N ARG A 208 -13.47 21.78 18.86
CA ARG A 208 -14.05 22.96 18.19
C ARG A 208 -15.56 23.03 18.39
N PHE A 209 -16.28 21.93 18.22
CA PHE A 209 -17.72 21.88 18.43
C PHE A 209 -18.12 22.20 19.87
N ARG A 210 -17.38 21.71 20.89
CA ARG A 210 -17.65 22.07 22.29
C ARG A 210 -17.43 23.56 22.55
N LYS A 211 -16.34 24.14 22.02
CA LYS A 211 -16.07 25.58 22.15
C LYS A 211 -17.18 26.41 21.49
N VAL A 212 -17.51 26.13 20.23
CA VAL A 212 -18.55 26.85 19.49
C VAL A 212 -19.93 26.64 20.10
N GLY A 213 -20.24 25.42 20.57
CA GLY A 213 -21.47 25.10 21.28
C GLY A 213 -21.64 25.93 22.57
N PHE A 214 -20.56 26.08 23.34
CA PHE A 214 -20.59 26.94 24.53
C PHE A 214 -20.85 28.41 24.18
N TRP A 215 -20.16 28.94 23.16
CA TRP A 215 -20.35 30.33 22.71
C TRP A 215 -21.76 30.58 22.16
N THR A 216 -22.30 29.67 21.35
CA THR A 216 -23.65 29.78 20.78
C THR A 216 -24.74 29.67 21.84
N LEU A 217 -24.60 28.75 22.80
CA LEU A 217 -25.51 28.64 23.95
C LEU A 217 -25.48 29.92 24.79
N SER A 218 -24.29 30.44 25.08
CA SER A 218 -24.13 31.71 25.81
C SER A 218 -24.82 32.87 25.07
N LEU A 219 -24.64 32.98 23.75
CA LEU A 219 -25.28 34.02 22.94
C LEU A 219 -26.82 33.89 22.93
N ALA A 220 -27.34 32.67 22.81
CA ALA A 220 -28.78 32.41 22.85
C ALA A 220 -29.42 32.78 24.20
N ILE A 221 -28.73 32.47 25.31
CA ILE A 221 -29.17 32.85 26.65
C ILE A 221 -29.21 34.38 26.79
N HIS A 222 -28.18 35.09 26.33
CA HIS A 222 -28.17 36.56 26.34
C HIS A 222 -29.28 37.16 25.47
N ALA A 223 -29.54 36.59 24.29
CA ALA A 223 -30.63 37.02 23.43
C ALA A 223 -32.01 36.80 24.07
N LEU A 224 -32.20 35.69 24.78
CA LEU A 224 -33.44 35.39 25.51
C LEU A 224 -33.66 36.40 26.66
N PHE A 225 -32.62 36.68 27.45
CA PHE A 225 -32.70 37.70 28.51
C PHE A 225 -32.97 39.11 27.96
N MET A 226 -32.32 39.53 26.87
CA MET A 226 -32.62 40.81 26.21
C MET A 226 -34.05 40.85 25.67
N GLY A 227 -34.54 39.74 25.09
CA GLY A 227 -35.92 39.63 24.61
C GLY A 227 -36.97 39.70 25.71
N MET A 228 -36.71 39.13 26.89
CA MET A 228 -37.58 39.26 28.05
C MET A 228 -37.53 40.66 28.68
N ALA A 229 -36.35 41.30 28.72
CA ALA A 229 -36.19 42.66 29.24
C ALA A 229 -36.90 43.72 28.38
N GLY A 230 -37.07 43.48 27.07
CA GLY A 230 -37.82 44.36 26.16
C GLY A 230 -39.34 44.31 26.32
N ASN A 231 -39.89 43.38 27.12
CA ASN A 231 -41.33 43.19 27.32
C ASN A 231 -41.82 43.67 28.70
N VAL A 232 -40.99 44.46 29.42
CA VAL A 232 -41.28 45.05 30.73
C VAL A 232 -41.29 46.58 30.63
N VAL A 233 -42.25 47.14 29.88
CA VAL A 233 -42.75 48.53 29.96
C VAL A 233 -44.24 48.52 29.68
#